data_AF-A0A349ECK6-F1
#
_entry.id   AF-A0A349ECK6-F1
#
_cell.length_a   1.000
_cell.length_b   1.000
_cell.length_c   1.000
_cell.angle_alpha   90.00
_cell.angle_beta   90.00
_cell.angle_gamma   90.00
#
_symmetry.space_group_name_H-M   'P 1'
#
loop_
_entity.id
_entity.type
_entity.pdbx_description
1 polymer ?
#
loop_
_entity_poly.entity_id
_entity_poly.type
_entity_poly.pdbx_seq_one_letter_code
_entity_poly.pdbx_strand_id
1 'polypeptide(L)'
;MTSKILILPGDGIGPEIVAEAVKVLECLRQEHSLDVALDYGLIGGCAVDALGSPYPEATRRQVQEAEAILLGTVGGPKWASLDWPQRPESGLLALRTDLQCFANLRPAVLYPQLAAAAIDILPSASLNAQGKGLYEPIHGSAPDIAGKGIANPLATILSVAMLLRHSLNQPELAERVEHAVGQVLDQGLRTLDMTATGMTAVGTQAMGDAVVAAL
;
A
#
# COMPACT_ATOMS: atom_id res chain seq x y z
N MET A 1 0.08 -7.35 23.47
CA MET A 1 -0.10 -5.89 23.32
C MET A 1 -0.49 -5.71 21.87
N THR A 2 -1.62 -5.07 21.61
CA THR A 2 -2.11 -4.82 20.25
C THR A 2 -1.16 -3.86 19.53
N SER A 3 -0.61 -4.26 18.39
CA SER A 3 0.25 -3.38 17.58
C SER A 3 -0.60 -2.39 16.78
N LYS A 4 -0.15 -1.15 16.62
CA LYS A 4 -0.82 -0.14 15.80
C LYS A 4 -0.22 -0.06 14.39
N ILE A 5 -1.09 -0.03 13.40
CA ILE A 5 -0.73 0.28 12.01
C ILE A 5 -1.36 1.63 11.66
N LEU A 6 -0.52 2.57 11.20
CA LEU A 6 -1.02 3.82 10.63
C LEU A 6 -1.27 3.65 9.14
N ILE A 7 -2.50 3.88 8.73
CA ILE A 7 -2.96 3.84 7.35
C ILE A 7 -2.96 5.25 6.77
N LEU A 8 -2.20 5.46 5.71
CA LEU A 8 -2.07 6.71 4.99
C LEU A 8 -2.51 6.50 3.53
N PRO A 9 -3.80 6.71 3.19
CA PRO A 9 -4.28 6.46 1.83
C PRO A 9 -3.63 7.38 0.78
N GLY A 10 -3.47 8.66 1.12
CA GLY A 10 -2.83 9.66 0.27
C GLY A 10 -3.72 10.11 -0.91
N ASP A 11 -3.13 10.23 -2.09
CA ASP A 11 -3.68 10.88 -3.28
C ASP A 11 -4.01 9.90 -4.41
N GLY A 12 -4.85 10.32 -5.37
CA GLY A 12 -5.12 9.59 -6.61
C GLY A 12 -5.76 8.22 -6.34
N ILE A 13 -5.14 7.14 -6.83
CA ILE A 13 -5.60 5.75 -6.59
C ILE A 13 -5.29 5.24 -5.18
N GLY A 14 -4.50 5.97 -4.40
CA GLY A 14 -4.10 5.59 -3.05
C GLY A 14 -5.28 5.13 -2.16
N PRO A 15 -6.38 5.89 -2.06
CA PRO A 15 -7.59 5.47 -1.35
C PRO A 15 -8.21 4.15 -1.81
N GLU A 16 -8.30 3.88 -3.11
CA GLU A 16 -8.93 2.65 -3.61
C GLU A 16 -8.05 1.42 -3.38
N ILE A 17 -6.74 1.50 -3.64
CA ILE A 17 -5.83 0.36 -3.42
C ILE A 17 -5.59 0.06 -1.94
N VAL A 18 -5.55 1.09 -1.09
CA VAL A 18 -5.37 0.92 0.36
C VAL A 18 -6.62 0.33 0.99
N ALA A 19 -7.81 0.68 0.49
CA ALA A 19 -9.05 0.04 0.94
C ALA A 19 -9.00 -1.48 0.77
N GLU A 20 -8.50 -1.96 -0.38
CA GLU A 20 -8.36 -3.41 -0.64
C GLU A 20 -7.27 -4.06 0.24
N ALA A 21 -6.16 -3.37 0.48
CA ALA A 21 -5.13 -3.85 1.40
C ALA A 21 -5.62 -3.91 2.86
N VAL A 22 -6.47 -2.98 3.28
CA VAL A 22 -7.11 -2.98 4.60
C VAL A 22 -8.07 -4.16 4.75
N LYS A 23 -8.79 -4.57 3.69
CA LYS A 23 -9.64 -5.78 3.76
C LYS A 23 -8.83 -7.03 4.13
N VAL A 24 -7.62 -7.17 3.60
CA VAL A 24 -6.70 -8.27 3.94
C VAL A 24 -6.33 -8.21 5.44
N LEU A 25 -5.95 -7.04 5.95
CA LEU A 25 -5.65 -6.86 7.38
C LEU A 25 -6.86 -7.19 8.28
N GLU A 26 -8.06 -6.74 7.91
CA GLU A 26 -9.28 -7.01 8.68
C GLU A 26 -9.70 -8.49 8.62
N CYS A 27 -9.51 -9.16 7.48
CA CYS A 27 -9.73 -10.61 7.37
C CYS A 27 -8.85 -11.37 8.35
N LEU A 28 -7.54 -11.09 8.37
CA LEU A 28 -6.59 -11.73 9.31
C LEU A 28 -6.92 -11.41 10.78
N ARG A 29 -7.47 -10.22 11.06
CA ARG A 29 -7.97 -9.81 12.38
C ARG A 29 -9.20 -10.60 12.83
N GLN A 30 -10.19 -10.75 11.94
CA GLN A 30 -11.45 -11.45 12.21
C GLN A 30 -11.24 -12.94 12.48
N GLU A 31 -10.23 -13.54 11.84
CA GLU A 31 -9.81 -14.91 12.10
C GLU A 31 -8.98 -15.07 13.40
N HIS A 32 -8.84 -14.00 14.19
CA HIS A 32 -8.02 -13.95 15.40
C HIS A 32 -6.54 -14.33 15.18
N SER A 33 -6.06 -14.23 13.94
CA SER A 33 -4.68 -14.52 13.56
C SER A 33 -3.75 -13.31 13.74
N LEU A 34 -4.32 -12.09 13.84
CA LEU A 34 -3.58 -10.84 13.93
C LEU A 34 -4.21 -9.89 14.97
N ASP A 35 -3.43 -9.47 15.99
CA ASP A 35 -3.85 -8.50 17.01
C ASP A 35 -3.30 -7.10 16.68
N VAL A 36 -4.03 -6.35 15.84
CA VAL A 36 -3.66 -4.99 15.43
C VAL A 36 -4.80 -3.99 15.60
N ALA A 37 -4.44 -2.72 15.78
CA ALA A 37 -5.34 -1.57 15.70
C ALA A 37 -4.96 -0.73 14.47
N LEU A 38 -5.95 -0.25 13.73
CA LEU A 38 -5.74 0.57 12.54
C LEU A 38 -6.11 2.03 12.86
N ASP A 39 -5.14 2.92 12.74
CA ASP A 39 -5.35 4.37 12.81
C ASP A 39 -5.22 4.98 11.42
N TYR A 40 -5.91 6.08 11.16
CA TYR A 40 -5.92 6.74 9.84
C TYR A 40 -5.37 8.17 9.94
N GLY A 41 -4.51 8.53 8.99
CA GLY A 41 -3.89 9.85 8.91
C GLY A 41 -3.94 10.43 7.50
N LEU A 42 -3.65 11.73 7.39
CA LEU A 42 -3.57 12.45 6.12
C LEU A 42 -2.10 12.65 5.72
N ILE A 43 -1.80 12.46 4.44
CA ILE A 43 -0.50 12.78 3.84
C ILE A 43 -0.68 13.15 2.37
N GLY A 44 0.24 13.92 1.81
CA GLY A 44 0.23 14.28 0.40
C GLY A 44 -0.71 15.46 0.11
N GLY A 45 -1.19 15.53 -1.12
CA GLY A 45 -2.03 16.60 -1.62
C GLY A 45 -3.37 16.72 -0.90
N CYS A 46 -3.98 15.60 -0.50
CA CYS A 46 -5.21 15.60 0.29
C CYS A 46 -5.00 16.24 1.68
N ALA A 47 -3.80 16.10 2.26
CA ALA A 47 -3.43 16.77 3.50
C ALA A 47 -3.18 18.27 3.29
N VAL A 48 -2.60 18.66 2.16
CA VAL A 48 -2.46 20.08 1.78
C VAL A 48 -3.83 20.72 1.65
N ASP A 49 -4.75 20.08 0.92
CA ASP A 49 -6.10 20.59 0.70
C ASP A 49 -6.87 20.76 2.02
N ALA A 50 -6.72 19.81 2.95
CA ALA A 50 -7.47 19.80 4.20
C ALA A 50 -6.85 20.67 5.31
N LEU A 51 -5.52 20.68 5.41
CA LEU A 51 -4.79 21.19 6.58
C LEU A 51 -3.62 22.13 6.22
N GLY A 52 -3.41 22.43 4.94
CA GLY A 52 -2.37 23.34 4.47
C GLY A 52 -0.95 22.79 4.56
N SER A 53 -0.77 21.49 4.83
CA SER A 53 0.54 20.84 4.92
C SER A 53 0.49 19.43 4.31
N PRO A 54 1.49 19.03 3.50
CA PRO A 54 1.54 17.68 2.92
C PRO A 54 1.88 16.60 3.95
N TYR A 55 2.33 16.99 5.15
CA TYR A 55 2.58 16.08 6.27
C TYR A 55 2.32 16.82 7.59
N PRO A 56 1.05 16.86 8.02
CA PRO A 56 0.59 17.66 9.14
C PRO A 56 1.06 17.08 10.48
N GLU A 57 1.13 17.95 11.50
CA GLU A 57 1.60 17.60 12.85
C GLU A 57 0.80 16.46 13.50
N ALA A 58 -0.50 16.36 13.21
CA ALA A 58 -1.33 15.24 13.67
C ALA A 58 -0.81 13.90 13.14
N THR A 59 -0.51 13.81 11.84
CA THR A 59 0.05 12.61 11.22
C THR A 59 1.45 12.31 11.76
N ARG A 60 2.27 13.33 12.03
CA ARG A 60 3.60 13.15 12.66
C ARG A 60 3.50 12.43 14.01
N ARG A 61 2.53 12.81 14.84
CA ARG A 61 2.30 12.14 16.14
C ARG A 61 1.86 10.69 15.96
N GLN A 62 0.90 10.45 15.05
CA GLN A 62 0.47 9.09 14.73
C GLN A 62 1.62 8.22 14.23
N VAL A 63 2.52 8.78 13.41
CA VAL A 63 3.72 8.09 12.93
C VAL A 63 4.63 7.68 14.07
N GLN A 64 4.80 8.50 15.11
CA GLN A 64 5.61 8.14 16.29
C GLN A 64 4.98 7.00 17.09
N GLU A 65 3.66 6.99 17.23
CA GLU A 65 2.91 5.98 18.00
C GLU A 65 2.78 4.62 17.30
N ALA A 66 2.78 4.58 15.97
CA ALA A 66 2.55 3.35 15.22
C ALA A 66 3.79 2.43 15.14
N GLU A 67 3.58 1.12 15.05
CA GLU A 67 4.62 0.11 14.84
C GLU A 67 4.96 -0.05 13.36
N ALA A 68 3.98 0.19 12.49
CA ALA A 68 4.15 0.17 11.04
C ALA A 68 3.25 1.19 10.35
N ILE A 69 3.67 1.64 9.16
CA ILE A 69 2.93 2.60 8.35
C ILE A 69 2.65 1.96 6.99
N LEU A 70 1.38 1.87 6.61
CA LEU A 70 0.94 1.50 5.26
C LEU A 70 0.54 2.76 4.50
N LEU A 71 1.22 3.03 3.40
CA LEU A 71 0.96 4.17 2.53
C LEU A 71 0.43 3.70 1.17
N GLY A 72 -0.57 4.40 0.65
CA GLY A 72 -1.04 4.24 -0.72
C GLY A 72 -0.10 4.96 -1.69
N THR A 73 -0.47 6.16 -2.09
CA THR A 73 0.34 6.97 -3.02
C THR A 73 0.27 8.44 -2.66
N VAL A 74 1.24 9.25 -3.09
CA VAL A 74 1.18 10.72 -2.98
C VAL A 74 1.41 11.36 -4.34
N GLY A 75 0.90 12.58 -4.52
CA GLY A 75 1.15 13.40 -5.70
C GLY A 75 0.00 13.48 -6.68
N GLY A 76 0.09 14.44 -7.59
CA GLY A 76 -0.88 14.66 -8.65
C GLY A 76 -0.70 16.04 -9.32
N PRO A 77 -1.17 16.21 -10.56
CA PRO A 77 -0.96 17.43 -11.34
C PRO A 77 -1.57 18.68 -10.68
N LYS A 78 -2.62 18.50 -9.86
CA LYS A 78 -3.27 19.57 -9.10
C LYS A 78 -2.29 20.40 -8.26
N TRP A 79 -1.27 19.76 -7.68
CA TRP A 79 -0.35 20.40 -6.74
C TRP A 79 1.03 20.71 -7.34
N ALA A 80 1.19 20.51 -8.66
CA ALA A 80 2.48 20.69 -9.34
C ALA A 80 2.99 22.14 -9.31
N SER A 81 2.10 23.12 -9.21
CA SER A 81 2.43 24.55 -9.12
C SER A 81 2.76 25.03 -7.70
N LEU A 82 2.59 24.21 -6.68
CA LEU A 82 2.92 24.59 -5.30
C LEU A 82 4.44 24.73 -5.12
N ASP A 83 4.83 25.56 -4.15
CA ASP A 83 6.20 25.64 -3.68
C ASP A 83 6.65 24.29 -3.11
N TRP A 84 7.94 23.96 -3.27
CA TRP A 84 8.49 22.65 -2.91
C TRP A 84 8.07 22.15 -1.51
N PRO A 85 8.14 22.94 -0.42
CA PRO A 85 7.75 22.45 0.91
C PRO A 85 6.27 22.07 1.05
N GLN A 86 5.40 22.60 0.19
CA GLN A 86 3.96 22.32 0.18
C GLN A 86 3.59 21.20 -0.79
N ARG A 87 4.53 20.68 -1.59
CA ARG A 87 4.25 19.60 -2.53
C ARG A 87 4.01 18.26 -1.82
N PRO A 88 3.14 17.39 -2.35
CA PRO A 88 2.86 16.07 -1.76
C PRO A 88 4.12 15.22 -1.52
N GLU A 89 5.07 15.23 -2.46
CA GLU A 89 6.30 14.45 -2.39
C GLU A 89 7.22 14.90 -1.24
N SER A 90 7.16 16.19 -0.86
CA SER A 90 7.91 16.70 0.28
C SER A 90 7.38 16.12 1.60
N GLY A 91 6.08 15.83 1.68
CA GLY A 91 5.49 15.12 2.81
C GLY A 91 6.06 13.70 2.94
N LEU A 92 6.17 12.95 1.84
CA LEU A 92 6.76 11.61 1.82
C LEU A 92 8.24 11.60 2.23
N LEU A 93 9.04 12.56 1.74
CA LEU A 93 10.46 12.67 2.12
C LEU A 93 10.62 13.00 3.62
N ALA A 94 9.77 13.88 4.15
CA ALA A 94 9.77 14.21 5.56
C ALA A 94 9.33 13.01 6.42
N LEU A 95 8.31 12.25 5.99
CA LEU A 95 7.88 11.02 6.66
C LEU A 95 9.03 9.99 6.76
N ARG A 96 9.73 9.72 5.64
CA ARG A 96 10.88 8.79 5.64
C ARG A 96 12.00 9.26 6.58
N THR A 97 12.20 10.57 6.66
CA THR A 97 13.19 11.19 7.56
C THR A 97 12.80 11.02 9.02
N ASP A 98 11.54 11.31 9.38
CA ASP A 98 11.00 11.15 10.74
C ASP A 98 11.08 9.70 11.22
N LEU A 99 10.87 8.74 10.31
CA LEU A 99 11.01 7.32 10.59
C LEU A 99 12.46 6.84 10.67
N GLN A 100 13.42 7.66 10.24
CA GLN A 100 14.83 7.31 10.13
C GLN A 100 15.04 6.08 9.23
N CYS A 101 14.24 5.95 8.18
CA CYS A 101 14.38 4.86 7.21
C CYS A 101 15.69 5.01 6.43
N PHE A 102 16.59 4.04 6.54
CA PHE A 102 17.84 4.03 5.78
C PHE A 102 17.92 2.91 4.74
N ALA A 103 17.12 1.84 4.90
CA ALA A 103 17.07 0.72 3.98
C ALA A 103 15.77 0.75 3.19
N ASN A 104 15.84 0.74 1.86
CA ASN A 104 14.67 0.60 0.98
C ASN A 104 14.75 -0.72 0.22
N LEU A 105 13.80 -1.61 0.48
CA LEU A 105 13.66 -2.92 -0.13
C LEU A 105 12.60 -2.85 -1.24
N ARG A 106 12.97 -3.28 -2.44
CA ARG A 106 12.09 -3.36 -3.62
C ARG A 106 12.25 -4.73 -4.28
N PRO A 107 11.59 -5.76 -3.73
CA PRO A 107 11.69 -7.10 -4.30
C PRO A 107 11.09 -7.11 -5.72
N ALA A 108 11.93 -7.42 -6.71
CA ALA A 108 11.51 -7.63 -8.09
C ALA A 108 11.23 -9.12 -8.30
N VAL A 109 9.99 -9.53 -8.06
CA VAL A 109 9.54 -10.92 -8.18
C VAL A 109 8.63 -11.06 -9.38
N LEU A 110 9.08 -11.84 -10.37
CA LEU A 110 8.27 -12.17 -11.53
C LEU A 110 7.35 -13.35 -11.20
N TYR A 111 6.05 -13.07 -11.14
CA TYR A 111 5.03 -14.11 -11.07
C TYR A 111 4.99 -14.90 -12.38
N PRO A 112 5.09 -16.25 -12.37
CA PRO A 112 5.03 -17.05 -13.60
C PRO A 112 3.80 -16.74 -14.47
N GLN A 113 2.68 -16.41 -13.83
CA GLN A 113 1.40 -16.08 -14.46
C GLN A 113 1.41 -14.72 -15.18
N LEU A 114 2.44 -13.89 -14.95
CA LEU A 114 2.65 -12.57 -15.56
C LEU A 114 3.86 -12.52 -16.50
N ALA A 115 4.67 -13.58 -16.54
CA ALA A 115 5.89 -13.65 -17.34
C ALA A 115 5.66 -13.34 -18.82
N ALA A 116 4.53 -13.79 -19.39
CA ALA A 116 4.18 -13.52 -20.79
C ALA A 116 3.90 -12.04 -21.08
N ALA A 117 3.50 -11.25 -20.08
CA ALA A 117 3.21 -9.83 -20.21
C ALA A 117 4.40 -8.93 -19.83
N ALA A 118 5.47 -9.50 -19.25
CA ALA A 118 6.60 -8.78 -18.69
C ALA A 118 6.18 -7.67 -17.69
N ILE A 119 5.13 -7.93 -16.91
CA ILE A 119 4.61 -7.03 -15.89
C ILE A 119 5.01 -7.55 -14.52
N ASP A 120 5.57 -6.66 -13.70
CA ASP A 120 5.87 -6.93 -12.30
C ASP A 120 4.87 -6.21 -11.38
N ILE A 121 4.52 -6.88 -10.28
CA ILE A 121 3.78 -6.29 -9.17
C ILE A 121 4.80 -6.00 -8.07
N LEU A 122 5.05 -4.73 -7.80
CA LEU A 122 6.22 -4.31 -7.04
C LEU A 122 5.81 -3.60 -5.74
N PRO A 123 5.82 -4.32 -4.60
CA PRO A 123 5.72 -3.71 -3.28
C PRO A 123 7.06 -3.08 -2.87
N SER A 124 7.07 -2.31 -1.78
CA SER A 124 8.30 -1.85 -1.18
C SER A 124 8.20 -1.66 0.33
N ALA A 125 9.37 -1.68 0.98
CA ALA A 125 9.50 -1.37 2.40
C ALA A 125 10.68 -0.42 2.63
N SER A 126 10.46 0.65 3.40
CA SER A 126 11.49 1.53 3.91
C SER A 126 11.64 1.28 5.42
N LEU A 127 12.80 0.77 5.86
CA LEU A 127 13.00 0.26 7.22
C LEU A 127 14.02 1.11 7.99
N ASN A 128 13.77 1.26 9.29
CA ASN A 128 14.73 1.80 10.25
C ASN A 128 15.45 0.69 11.03
N ALA A 129 16.34 1.08 11.95
CA ALA A 129 17.20 0.13 12.67
C ALA A 129 16.43 -0.76 13.66
N GLN A 130 15.21 -0.37 14.02
CA GLN A 130 14.34 -1.06 14.98
C GLN A 130 13.29 -1.95 14.30
N GLY A 131 13.31 -2.06 12.97
CA GLY A 131 12.32 -2.84 12.21
C GLY A 131 10.98 -2.15 12.02
N LYS A 132 10.81 -0.90 12.49
CA LYS A 132 9.66 -0.06 12.15
C LYS A 132 9.81 0.46 10.73
N GLY A 133 8.73 0.40 9.96
CA GLY A 133 8.79 0.62 8.52
C GLY A 133 7.61 1.38 7.92
N LEU A 134 7.89 1.97 6.76
CA LEU A 134 6.93 2.48 5.79
C LEU A 134 6.80 1.47 4.64
N TYR A 135 5.58 1.03 4.37
CA TYR A 135 5.26 0.05 3.35
C TYR A 135 4.36 0.70 2.30
N GLU A 136 4.75 0.62 1.04
CA GLU A 136 4.09 1.33 -0.05
C GLU A 136 4.28 0.61 -1.39
N PRO A 137 3.29 0.63 -2.30
CA PRO A 137 3.53 0.23 -3.68
C PRO A 137 4.53 1.19 -4.33
N ILE A 138 5.29 0.72 -5.31
CA ILE A 138 6.24 1.62 -6.01
C ILE A 138 5.57 2.53 -7.05
N HIS A 139 4.35 2.19 -7.49
CA HIS A 139 3.68 2.92 -8.57
C HIS A 139 3.14 4.27 -8.07
N GLY A 140 3.02 5.23 -8.99
CA GLY A 140 2.52 6.56 -8.66
C GLY A 140 1.01 6.61 -8.42
N SER A 141 0.48 7.81 -8.16
CA SER A 141 -0.93 8.05 -7.81
C SER A 141 -1.93 7.91 -8.95
N ALA A 142 -1.48 7.72 -10.19
CA ALA A 142 -2.31 7.49 -11.38
C ALA A 142 -3.62 8.32 -11.42
N PRO A 143 -3.53 9.67 -11.37
CA PRO A 143 -4.68 10.56 -11.19
C PRO A 143 -5.69 10.50 -12.33
N ASP A 144 -5.27 10.01 -13.50
CA ASP A 144 -6.11 9.78 -14.68
C ASP A 144 -7.07 8.60 -14.52
N ILE A 145 -6.79 7.66 -13.61
CA ILE A 145 -7.66 6.51 -13.32
C ILE A 145 -8.29 6.52 -11.91
N ALA A 146 -7.90 7.48 -11.06
CA ALA A 146 -8.43 7.62 -9.71
C ALA A 146 -9.97 7.69 -9.70
N GLY A 147 -10.59 6.87 -8.84
CA GLY A 147 -12.05 6.81 -8.67
C GLY A 147 -12.78 6.03 -9.76
N LYS A 148 -12.07 5.43 -10.73
CA LYS A 148 -12.67 4.60 -11.78
C LYS A 148 -12.78 3.12 -11.39
N GLY A 149 -12.17 2.71 -10.27
CA GLY A 149 -12.21 1.32 -9.79
C GLY A 149 -11.45 0.35 -10.68
N ILE A 150 -10.39 0.82 -11.34
CA ILE A 150 -9.57 0.03 -12.26
C ILE A 150 -8.09 -0.05 -11.85
N ALA A 151 -7.68 0.59 -10.75
CA ALA A 151 -6.32 0.43 -10.24
C ALA A 151 -6.06 -1.00 -9.76
N ASN A 152 -4.81 -1.41 -9.86
CA ASN A 152 -4.33 -2.69 -9.37
C ASN A 152 -3.98 -2.61 -7.88
N PRO A 153 -4.70 -3.31 -6.97
CA PRO A 153 -4.41 -3.26 -5.55
C PRO A 153 -3.25 -4.19 -5.14
N LEU A 154 -2.79 -5.10 -6.00
CA LEU A 154 -1.91 -6.21 -5.61
C LEU A 154 -0.55 -5.74 -5.07
N ALA A 155 0.01 -4.63 -5.57
CA ALA A 155 1.26 -4.09 -5.04
C ALA A 155 1.11 -3.56 -3.60
N THR A 156 -0.05 -2.98 -3.27
CA THR A 156 -0.33 -2.49 -1.91
C THR A 156 -0.64 -3.67 -0.98
N ILE A 157 -1.34 -4.68 -1.47
CA ILE A 157 -1.57 -5.94 -0.74
C ILE A 157 -0.24 -6.66 -0.45
N LEU A 158 0.67 -6.77 -1.41
CA LEU A 158 2.00 -7.35 -1.17
C LEU A 158 2.86 -6.48 -0.25
N SER A 159 2.60 -5.16 -0.19
CA SER A 159 3.21 -4.29 0.82
C SER A 159 2.71 -4.62 2.23
N VAL A 160 1.47 -5.10 2.40
CA VAL A 160 0.98 -5.68 3.66
C VAL A 160 1.75 -6.95 4.02
N ALA A 161 2.06 -7.83 3.07
CA ALA A 161 2.91 -9.01 3.34
C ALA A 161 4.29 -8.60 3.86
N MET A 162 4.92 -7.59 3.23
CA MET A 162 6.18 -7.03 3.73
C MET A 162 6.03 -6.43 5.14
N LEU A 163 4.92 -5.73 5.42
CA LEU A 163 4.61 -5.15 6.73
C LEU A 163 4.52 -6.22 7.82
N LEU A 164 3.76 -7.28 7.56
CA LEU A 164 3.60 -8.43 8.44
C LEU A 164 4.95 -9.06 8.75
N ARG A 165 5.77 -9.27 7.71
CA ARG A 165 7.08 -9.92 7.83
C ARG A 165 8.10 -9.07 8.61
N HIS A 166 8.21 -7.80 8.29
CA HIS A 166 9.35 -6.98 8.74
C HIS A 166 9.08 -6.15 9.99
N SER A 167 7.85 -5.66 10.21
CA SER A 167 7.53 -4.85 11.40
C SER A 167 6.71 -5.59 12.45
N LEU A 168 5.88 -6.56 12.06
CA LEU A 168 5.01 -7.27 13.00
C LEU A 168 5.51 -8.67 13.37
N ASN A 169 6.62 -9.12 12.78
CA ASN A 169 7.20 -10.45 13.01
C ASN A 169 6.20 -11.59 12.78
N GLN A 170 5.41 -11.49 11.71
CA GLN A 170 4.39 -12.46 11.29
C GLN A 170 4.73 -13.05 9.89
N PRO A 171 5.85 -13.79 9.74
CA PRO A 171 6.25 -14.32 8.44
C PRO A 171 5.25 -15.32 7.84
N GLU A 172 4.59 -16.13 8.67
CA GLU A 172 3.58 -17.10 8.21
C GLU A 172 2.36 -16.41 7.60
N LEU A 173 1.90 -15.30 8.20
CA LEU A 173 0.81 -14.50 7.65
C LEU A 173 1.23 -13.78 6.36
N ALA A 174 2.47 -13.30 6.30
CA ALA A 174 3.02 -12.72 5.07
C ALA A 174 3.00 -13.73 3.91
N GLU A 175 3.46 -14.96 4.16
CA GLU A 175 3.44 -16.05 3.18
C GLU A 175 2.02 -16.42 2.75
N ARG A 176 1.06 -16.40 3.68
CA ARG A 176 -0.36 -16.63 3.36
C ARG A 176 -0.92 -15.57 2.42
N VAL A 177 -0.62 -14.29 2.64
CA VAL A 177 -1.00 -13.19 1.73
C VAL A 177 -0.33 -13.34 0.36
N GLU A 178 0.97 -13.63 0.31
CA GLU A 178 1.73 -13.86 -0.93
C GLU A 178 1.14 -15.04 -1.73
N HIS A 179 0.75 -16.12 -1.04
CA HIS A 179 0.13 -17.29 -1.64
C HIS A 179 -1.27 -16.98 -2.19
N ALA A 180 -2.11 -16.27 -1.42
CA ALA A 180 -3.45 -15.85 -1.88
C ALA A 180 -3.36 -15.00 -3.17
N VAL A 181 -2.40 -14.08 -3.26
CA VAL A 181 -2.13 -13.32 -4.50
C VAL A 181 -1.77 -14.26 -5.66
N GLY A 182 -0.90 -15.25 -5.42
CA GLY A 182 -0.54 -16.26 -6.42
C GLY A 182 -1.76 -17.07 -6.91
N GLN A 183 -2.61 -17.53 -5.98
CA GLN A 183 -3.83 -18.28 -6.29
C GLN A 183 -4.82 -17.46 -7.13
N VAL A 184 -5.00 -16.17 -6.82
CA VAL A 184 -5.85 -15.28 -7.61
C VAL A 184 -5.31 -15.09 -9.03
N LEU A 185 -3.98 -14.99 -9.17
CA LEU A 185 -3.35 -14.92 -10.49
C LEU A 185 -3.49 -16.24 -11.27
N ASP A 186 -3.48 -17.39 -10.61
CA ASP A 186 -3.73 -18.72 -11.21
C ASP A 186 -5.17 -18.88 -11.71
N GLN A 187 -6.14 -18.19 -11.08
CA GLN A 187 -7.54 -18.15 -11.55
C GLN A 187 -7.73 -17.32 -12.84
N GLY A 188 -6.66 -16.68 -13.34
CA GLY A 188 -6.70 -15.85 -14.55
C GLY A 188 -7.36 -14.48 -14.36
N LEU A 189 -7.60 -14.05 -13.12
CA LEU A 189 -8.12 -12.71 -12.82
C LEU A 189 -7.02 -11.67 -13.00
N ARG A 190 -7.30 -10.57 -13.71
CA ARG A 190 -6.36 -9.47 -13.97
C ARG A 190 -7.06 -8.11 -13.88
N THR A 191 -6.45 -7.13 -13.23
CA THR A 191 -6.82 -5.72 -13.43
C THR A 191 -6.35 -5.24 -14.80
N LEU A 192 -6.91 -4.12 -15.29
CA LEU A 192 -6.73 -3.68 -16.68
C LEU A 192 -5.27 -3.58 -17.12
N ASP A 193 -4.39 -3.12 -16.24
CA ASP A 193 -2.95 -3.00 -16.46
C ASP A 193 -2.27 -4.34 -16.76
N MET A 194 -2.81 -5.46 -16.29
CA MET A 194 -2.25 -6.81 -16.46
C MET A 194 -3.06 -7.70 -17.41
N THR A 195 -4.06 -7.15 -18.11
CA THR A 195 -4.92 -7.95 -18.97
C THR A 195 -4.17 -8.47 -20.22
N ALA A 196 -4.41 -9.74 -20.54
CA ALA A 196 -3.89 -10.41 -21.73
C ALA A 196 -4.98 -11.33 -22.31
N THR A 197 -4.79 -11.81 -23.55
CA THR A 197 -5.74 -12.71 -24.21
C THR A 197 -6.02 -13.95 -23.35
N GLY A 198 -7.30 -14.24 -23.12
CA GLY A 198 -7.75 -15.39 -22.31
C GLY A 198 -7.80 -15.14 -20.80
N MET A 199 -7.47 -13.93 -20.33
CA MET A 199 -7.61 -13.54 -18.92
C MET A 199 -8.98 -12.89 -18.66
N THR A 200 -9.44 -12.94 -17.41
CA THR A 200 -10.67 -12.29 -16.97
C THR A 200 -10.34 -10.92 -16.38
N ALA A 201 -10.78 -9.86 -17.06
CA ALA A 201 -10.61 -8.50 -16.57
C ALA A 201 -11.53 -8.23 -15.36
N VAL A 202 -10.96 -7.73 -14.26
CA VAL A 202 -11.68 -7.36 -13.04
C VAL A 202 -11.28 -5.95 -12.58
N GLY A 203 -12.17 -5.29 -11.83
CA GLY A 203 -11.87 -3.99 -11.21
C GLY A 203 -11.09 -4.14 -9.89
N THR A 204 -10.68 -3.00 -9.31
CA THR A 204 -9.92 -2.91 -8.06
C THR A 204 -10.58 -3.69 -6.93
N GLN A 205 -11.86 -3.43 -6.70
CA GLN A 205 -12.62 -4.06 -5.62
C GLN A 205 -12.73 -5.58 -5.81
N ALA A 206 -13.06 -6.03 -7.03
CA ALA A 206 -13.20 -7.45 -7.32
C ALA A 206 -11.87 -8.20 -7.18
N MET A 207 -10.74 -7.56 -7.51
CA MET A 207 -9.41 -8.13 -7.28
C MET A 207 -9.11 -8.26 -5.78
N GLY A 208 -9.39 -7.24 -4.97
CA GLY A 208 -9.20 -7.33 -3.51
C GLY A 208 -10.13 -8.34 -2.85
N ASP A 209 -11.40 -8.39 -3.25
CA ASP A 209 -12.36 -9.40 -2.79
C ASP A 209 -11.89 -10.83 -3.13
N ALA A 210 -11.30 -11.03 -4.32
CA ALA A 210 -10.74 -12.32 -4.72
C ALA A 210 -9.53 -12.72 -3.85
N VAL A 211 -8.66 -11.77 -3.48
CA VAL A 211 -7.54 -12.04 -2.56
C VAL A 211 -8.06 -12.43 -1.19
N VAL A 212 -9.04 -11.71 -0.64
CA VAL A 212 -9.63 -12.05 0.66
C VAL A 212 -10.28 -13.44 0.64
N ALA A 213 -10.95 -13.80 -0.46
CA ALA A 213 -11.53 -15.13 -0.63
C ALA A 213 -10.49 -16.26 -0.75
N ALA A 214 -9.24 -15.93 -1.07
CA ALA A 214 -8.12 -16.86 -1.20
C ALA A 214 -7.21 -16.93 0.04
N LEU A 215 -7.48 -16.12 1.06
CA LEU A 215 -6.83 -16.23 2.37
C LEU A 215 -7.35 -17.44 3.13
#